data_AF-A0A2X1RLQ5-F1
#
_entry.id   AF-A0A2X1RLQ5-F1
#
_cell.length_a   1.000
_cell.length_b   1.000
_cell.length_c   1.000
_cell.angle_alpha   90.00
_cell.angle_beta   90.00
_cell.angle_gamma   90.00
#
_symmetry.space_group_name_H-M   'P 1'
#
loop_
_entity.id
_entity.type
_entity.pdbx_description
1 polymer ?
#
loop_
_entity_poly.entity_id
_entity_poly.type
_entity_poly.pdbx_seq_one_letter_code
_entity_poly.pdbx_strand_id
1 'polypeptide(L)' 'MGCRGWSRIDVMCDAKGNFRLVEVNTNPGMTSHSLFPKSAATVGISFEQLVVKILELSL' A
#
# COMPACT_ATOMS: atom_id res chain seq x y z
N MET A 1 2.43 -13.23 -8.78
CA MET A 1 1.91 -13.17 -7.40
C MET A 1 0.39 -13.34 -7.30
N GLY A 2 -0.42 -12.98 -8.31
CA GLY A 2 -1.87 -13.29 -8.29
C GLY A 2 -2.64 -12.64 -7.12
N CYS A 3 -2.08 -11.60 -6.51
CA CYS A 3 -2.67 -10.90 -5.38
C CYS A 3 -3.99 -10.22 -5.78
N ARG A 4 -4.95 -10.21 -4.86
CA ARG A 4 -6.26 -9.58 -4.98
C ARG A 4 -6.54 -8.76 -3.72
N GLY A 5 -7.43 -7.78 -3.79
CA GLY A 5 -7.62 -6.81 -2.71
C GLY A 5 -6.51 -5.76 -2.71
N TRP A 6 -5.79 -5.60 -1.60
CA TRP A 6 -4.75 -4.58 -1.44
C TRP A 6 -3.40 -5.18 -1.02
N SER A 7 -2.33 -4.45 -1.32
CA SER A 7 -0.97 -4.78 -0.88
C SER A 7 -0.09 -3.53 -0.82
N ARG A 8 1.00 -3.60 -0.03
CA ARG A 8 2.10 -2.63 -0.08
C ARG A 8 3.28 -3.30 -0.78
N ILE A 9 3.81 -2.65 -1.81
CA ILE A 9 5.00 -3.10 -2.54
C ILE A 9 6.16 -2.20 -2.16
N ASP A 10 7.18 -2.79 -1.56
CA ASP A 10 8.38 -2.07 -1.17
C ASP A 10 9.48 -2.30 -2.20
N VAL A 11 10.03 -1.20 -2.69
CA VAL A 11 11.09 -1.20 -3.69
C VAL A 11 12.27 -0.37 -3.20
N MET A 12 13.47 -0.79 -3.57
CA MET A 12 14.69 -0.04 -3.33
C MET A 12 15.27 0.43 -4.66
N CYS A 13 15.58 1.72 -4.75
CA CYS A 13 16.22 2.31 -5.91
C CYS A 13 17.74 2.31 -5.71
N ASP A 14 18.50 1.79 -6.67
CA ASP A 14 19.96 1.93 -6.67
C ASP A 14 20.40 3.33 -7.11
N ALA A 15 21.70 3.61 -7.01
CA ALA A 15 22.28 4.91 -7.39
C ALA A 15 22.15 5.23 -8.89
N LYS A 16 21.78 4.27 -9.73
CA LYS A 16 21.56 4.43 -11.17
C LYS A 16 20.08 4.60 -11.52
N GLY A 17 19.19 4.63 -10.53
CA GLY A 17 17.76 4.76 -10.76
C GLY A 17 17.02 3.44 -10.96
N ASN A 18 17.69 2.28 -10.82
CA ASN A 18 17.03 0.99 -11.02
C ASN A 18 16.28 0.58 -9.76
N PHE A 19 14.99 0.30 -9.91
CA PHE A 19 14.17 -0.23 -8.81
C PHE A 19 14.31 -1.75 -8.71
N ARG A 20 14.48 -2.23 -7.48
CA ARG A 20 14.44 -3.65 -7.13
C ARG A 20 13.35 -3.92 -6.11
N LEU A 21 12.56 -4.96 -6.36
CA LEU A 21 11.56 -5.44 -5.41
C LEU A 21 12.25 -5.93 -4.14
N VAL A 22 11.82 -5.43 -2.99
CA VAL A 22 12.28 -5.88 -1.67
C VAL A 22 11.27 -6.87 -1.11
N GLU A 23 10.01 -6.44 -0.98
CA GLU A 23 8.95 -7.26 -0.43
C GLU A 23 7.57 -6.88 -0.99
N VAL A 24 6.64 -7.84 -0.90
CA VAL A 24 5.22 -7.63 -1.18
C VAL A 24 4.45 -7.98 0.08
N ASN A 25 3.93 -6.97 0.77
CA ASN A 25 3.07 -7.14 1.94
C ASN A 25 1.62 -7.27 1.51
N THR A 26 1.07 -8.48 1.57
CA THR A 26 -0.33 -8.75 1.19
C THR A 26 -1.35 -8.36 2.27
N ASN A 27 -0.90 -7.98 3.46
CA ASN A 27 -1.72 -7.41 4.53
C ASN A 27 -0.90 -6.36 5.30
N PRO A 28 -0.65 -5.18 4.71
CA PRO A 28 0.15 -4.15 5.35
C PRO A 28 -0.53 -3.60 6.62
N GLY A 29 0.27 -3.04 7.52
CA GLY A 29 -0.25 -2.37 8.71
C GLY A 29 -1.24 -1.23 8.38
N MET A 30 -2.28 -1.11 9.21
CA MET A 30 -3.40 -0.18 9.01
C MET A 30 -3.59 0.80 10.19
N THR A 31 -2.57 1.06 10.99
CA THR A 31 -2.62 2.07 12.06
C THR A 31 -2.33 3.47 11.51
N SER A 32 -2.62 4.51 12.29
CA SER A 32 -2.28 5.91 11.95
C SER A 32 -0.78 6.13 11.67
N HIS A 33 0.09 5.27 12.21
CA HIS A 33 1.53 5.33 11.98
C HIS A 33 2.01 4.48 10.79
N SER A 34 1.16 3.59 10.26
CA SER A 34 1.51 2.67 9.18
C SER A 34 1.67 3.36 7.83
N LEU A 35 2.57 2.83 7.00
CA LEU A 35 2.90 3.44 5.70
C LEU A 35 1.75 3.40 4.70
N PHE A 36 0.93 2.34 4.69
CA PHE A 36 -0.13 2.20 3.68
C PHE A 36 -1.22 3.29 3.83
N PRO A 37 -1.81 3.52 5.03
CA PRO A 37 -2.68 4.67 5.27
C PRO A 37 -2.02 6.03 4.99
N LYS A 38 -0.76 6.22 5.41
CA LYS A 38 -0.04 7.49 5.20
C LYS A 38 0.16 7.79 3.71
N SER A 39 0.47 6.80 2.89
CA SER A 39 0.61 6.96 1.44
C SER A 39 -0.71 7.29 0.76
N ALA A 40 -1.84 6.79 1.25
CA ALA A 40 -3.16 7.18 0.73
C ALA A 40 -3.49 8.65 1.08
N ALA A 41 -3.13 9.09 2.29
CA ALA A 41 -3.36 10.45 2.75
C ALA A 41 -2.58 11.50 1.92
N THR A 42 -1.41 11.18 1.36
CA THR A 42 -0.65 12.12 0.51
C THR A 42 -1.38 12.49 -0.78
N VAL A 43 -2.31 11.64 -1.23
CA VAL A 43 -3.18 11.89 -2.39
C VAL A 43 -4.60 12.28 -1.97
N GLY A 44 -4.80 12.66 -0.71
CA GLY A 44 -6.08 13.17 -0.19
C GLY A 44 -7.12 12.11 0.16
N ILE A 45 -6.75 10.82 0.23
CA ILE A 45 -7.67 9.76 0.65
C ILE A 45 -7.62 9.64 2.18
N SER A 46 -8.74 9.89 2.85
CA SER A 46 -8.85 9.71 4.31
C SER A 46 -8.75 8.23 4.69
N PHE A 47 -8.48 7.94 5.96
CA PHE A 47 -8.41 6.56 6.44
C PHE A 47 -9.74 5.82 6.26
N GLU A 48 -10.86 6.48 6.55
CA GLU A 48 -12.20 5.93 6.39
C GLU A 48 -12.50 5.63 4.91
N GLN A 49 -12.15 6.55 4.01
CA GLN A 49 -12.28 6.33 2.57
C GLN A 49 -11.42 5.16 2.09
N LEU A 50 -10.20 5.04 2.60
CA LEU A 50 -9.31 3.91 2.28
C LEU A 50 -9.92 2.57 2.74
N VAL A 51 -10.47 2.51 3.94
CA VAL A 51 -11.15 1.31 4.47
C VAL A 51 -12.34 0.92 3.60
N VAL A 52 -13.19 1.89 3.21
CA VAL A 52 -14.32 1.62 2.31
C VAL A 52 -13.84 1.06 0.97
N LYS A 53 -12.83 1.68 0.35
CA LYS A 53 -12.24 1.19 -0.91
C LYS A 53 -11.71 -0.24 -0.81
N ILE A 54 -11.10 -0.59 0.32
CA ILE A 54 -10.62 -1.95 0.58
C ILE A 54 -11.79 -2.94 0.65
N LEU A 55 -12.86 -2.57 1.35
CA LEU A 55 -14.06 -3.42 1.48
C LEU A 55 -14.73 -3.66 0.12
N GLU A 56 -14.80 -2.64 -0.73
CA GLU A 56 -15.35 -2.73 -2.10
C GLU A 56 -14.62 -3.76 -2.97
N LEU A 57 -13.34 -4.05 -2.71
CA LEU A 57 -12.57 -5.06 -3.44
C LEU A 57 -12.85 -6.50 -3.00
N SER A 58 -13.58 -6.67 -1.89
CA SER A 58 -13.93 -7.98 -1.32
C SER A 58 -15.35 -8.45 -1.69
N LEU A 59 -16.11 -7.59 -2.37
CA LEU A 59 -17.45 -7.86 -2.90
C LEU A 59 -17.36 -8.33 -4.36
#